data_AF-A0AAW2WT17-F1
#
_entry.id   AF-A0AAW2WT17-F1
#
_cell.length_a   1.000
_cell.length_b   1.000
_cell.length_c   1.000
_cell.angle_alpha   90.00
_cell.angle_beta   90.00
_cell.angle_gamma   90.00
#
_symmetry.space_group_name_H-M   'P 1'
#
loop_
_entity.id
_entity.type
_entity.pdbx_description
1 polymer ?
#
loop_
_entity_poly.entity_id
_entity_poly.type
_entity_poly.pdbx_seq_one_letter_code
_entity_poly.pdbx_strand_id
1 'polypeptide(L)'
;MPGNKYNDNSQVPSTRVGRLLRERELRRSGRIPFLADDADGNRELEISEHDSSGSSYVEQNLEGAALALSEGSESPEERPIRQRLLVVANRLPVSAVRRGEDSWSLEISAGGLVSALLGVKEFEARWIGWAGVNVPDEVGQNALTEALAEKRCIPVFLDEETVHQYYNGYCNNILWPLFHYLGLPQEDRLATTRSFQSQFAAYKKANQMFADVVLEHYEEGDVVWCHDYHLMFLPKCLKEYNSEMKVGWFLHTPSHLLKSTGLCHLDQNYYALF
;
A
#
# COMPACT_ATOMS: atom_id res chain seq x y z
N MET A 1 13.45 51.49 33.34
CA MET A 1 13.31 50.50 34.43
C MET A 1 12.28 49.46 33.99
N PRO A 2 12.54 48.15 34.20
CA PRO A 2 12.20 47.11 33.23
C PRO A 2 11.29 45.99 33.78
N GLY A 3 10.79 45.14 32.88
CA GLY A 3 10.28 43.80 33.23
C GLY A 3 9.31 43.28 32.17
N ASN A 4 9.36 42.03 31.70
CA ASN A 4 10.33 40.96 31.86
C ASN A 4 10.08 39.96 30.70
N LYS A 5 11.12 39.24 30.29
CA LYS A 5 11.09 38.20 29.26
C LYS A 5 10.22 37.02 29.71
N TYR A 6 9.39 36.47 28.84
CA TYR A 6 9.03 35.05 28.89
C TYR A 6 9.24 34.41 27.51
N ASN A 7 10.14 33.44 27.53
CA ASN A 7 10.56 32.56 26.48
C ASN A 7 9.54 31.42 26.44
N ASP A 8 8.63 31.38 25.45
CA ASP A 8 7.73 30.23 25.27
C ASP A 8 8.28 29.33 24.17
N ASN A 9 9.08 28.38 24.63
CA ASN A 9 9.56 27.27 23.82
C ASN A 9 8.71 26.05 24.20
N SER A 10 7.51 25.96 23.63
CA SER A 10 6.67 24.76 23.77
C SER A 10 5.96 24.43 22.45
N GLN A 11 6.69 23.78 21.53
CA GLN A 11 6.07 23.10 20.38
C GLN A 11 5.27 21.89 20.88
N VAL A 12 4.01 22.12 21.26
CA VAL A 12 2.98 21.09 21.39
C VAL A 12 2.40 20.82 20.00
N PRO A 13 2.46 19.59 19.45
CA PRO A 13 1.88 19.31 18.15
C PRO A 13 0.34 19.40 18.21
N SER A 14 -0.25 20.29 17.42
CA SER A 14 -1.71 20.50 17.35
C SER A 14 -2.47 19.39 16.60
N THR A 15 -1.77 18.42 16.02
CA THR A 15 -2.37 17.35 15.23
C THR A 15 -2.00 15.97 15.73
N ARG A 16 -2.96 15.04 15.67
CA ARG A 16 -2.79 13.62 16.05
C ARG A 16 -1.58 12.97 15.37
N VAL A 17 -1.31 13.37 14.13
CA VAL A 17 -0.16 12.91 13.32
C VAL A 17 1.16 13.39 13.92
N GLY A 18 1.25 14.66 14.34
CA GLY A 18 2.45 15.21 14.97
C GLY A 18 2.80 14.53 16.30
N ARG A 19 1.78 14.05 17.05
CA ARG A 19 1.98 13.29 18.28
C ARG A 19 2.60 11.91 18.01
N LEU A 20 2.08 11.19 17.01
CA LEU A 20 2.53 9.84 16.65
C LEU A 20 3.97 9.82 16.08
N LEU A 21 4.34 10.83 15.30
CA LEU A 21 5.70 10.94 14.75
C LEU A 21 6.73 11.17 15.85
N ARG A 22 6.43 12.02 16.83
CA ARG A 22 7.31 12.27 17.99
C ARG A 22 7.45 11.03 18.88
N GLU A 23 6.36 10.31 19.09
CA GLU A 23 6.35 9.07 19.88
C GLU A 23 7.25 7.99 19.25
N ARG A 24 7.27 7.93 17.91
CA ARG A 24 8.17 7.05 17.15
C ARG A 24 9.64 7.49 17.25
N GLU A 25 9.90 8.79 17.25
CA GLU A 25 11.25 9.36 17.43
C GLU A 25 11.81 9.09 18.83
N LEU A 26 10.96 9.23 19.87
CA LEU A 26 11.34 8.91 21.25
C LEU A 26 11.69 7.43 21.42
N ARG A 27 10.90 6.52 20.83
CA ARG A 27 11.20 5.08 20.80
C ARG A 27 12.50 4.76 20.05
N ARG A 28 12.79 5.49 18.98
CA ARG A 28 14.03 5.33 18.20
C ARG A 28 15.28 5.84 18.94
N SER A 29 15.11 6.80 19.85
CA SER A 29 16.20 7.41 20.62
C SER A 29 16.55 6.69 21.93
N GLY A 30 15.85 5.60 22.27
CA GLY A 30 16.15 4.80 23.47
C GLY A 30 15.90 5.51 24.81
N ARG A 31 15.18 6.64 24.82
CA ARG A 31 14.87 7.41 26.04
C ARG A 31 13.39 7.35 26.36
N ILE A 32 12.99 6.38 27.20
CA ILE A 32 11.84 6.56 28.10
C ILE A 32 12.27 6.10 29.51
N PRO A 33 12.08 6.93 30.55
CA PRO A 33 12.22 6.49 31.94
C PRO A 33 11.04 5.58 32.30
N PHE A 34 11.34 4.42 32.90
CA PHE A 34 10.35 3.57 33.54
C PHE A 34 9.66 4.34 34.67
N LEU A 35 8.34 4.53 34.56
CA LEU A 35 7.49 4.77 35.72
C LEU A 35 7.08 3.39 36.25
N ALA A 36 7.68 3.02 37.37
CA ALA A 36 7.32 1.83 38.14
C ALA A 36 6.09 2.15 39.00
N ASP A 37 5.08 1.28 38.93
CA ASP A 37 4.03 1.18 39.94
C ASP A 37 4.54 0.23 41.03
N ASP A 38 4.52 0.70 42.27
CA ASP A 38 4.92 -0.02 43.48
C ASP A 38 3.94 -1.16 43.81
N ALA A 39 4.47 -2.36 44.06
CA ALA A 39 3.85 -3.37 44.93
C ALA A 39 4.90 -4.39 45.41
N ASP A 40 5.51 -4.05 46.55
CA ASP A 40 5.86 -4.87 47.72
C ASP A 40 6.17 -6.37 47.56
N GLY A 41 7.33 -6.80 48.10
CA GLY A 41 7.66 -8.22 48.23
C GLY A 41 9.14 -8.57 48.44
N ASN A 42 9.64 -8.30 49.65
CA ASN A 42 10.93 -8.75 50.21
C ASN A 42 11.47 -10.11 49.71
N ARG A 43 12.76 -10.16 49.34
CA ARG A 43 13.78 -11.02 49.96
C ARG A 43 15.18 -10.78 49.37
N GLU A 44 16.09 -10.38 50.26
CA GLU A 44 17.54 -10.45 50.11
C GLU A 44 18.01 -11.88 49.80
N LEU A 45 19.12 -12.02 49.07
CA LEU A 45 20.28 -12.83 49.48
C LEU A 45 21.40 -12.82 48.41
N GLU A 46 22.53 -12.27 48.85
CA GLU A 46 23.92 -12.73 48.68
C GLU A 46 24.65 -12.66 47.32
N ILE A 47 25.62 -11.75 47.35
CA ILE A 47 26.87 -11.69 46.58
C ILE A 47 27.78 -12.86 47.02
N SER A 48 28.44 -13.50 46.07
CA SER A 48 29.76 -14.10 46.33
C SER A 48 30.67 -13.91 45.12
N GLU A 49 31.55 -12.92 45.23
CA GLU A 49 32.81 -12.88 44.48
C GLU A 49 33.74 -13.96 45.04
N HIS A 50 34.43 -14.69 44.17
CA HIS A 50 35.62 -15.41 44.55
C HIS A 50 36.70 -15.27 43.49
N ASP A 51 37.90 -15.18 44.02
CA ASP A 51 39.04 -14.42 43.54
C ASP A 51 40.07 -15.26 42.77
N SER A 52 40.85 -14.54 41.97
CA SER A 52 42.29 -14.71 41.75
C SER A 52 42.88 -15.73 40.75
N SER A 53 43.71 -15.12 39.89
CA SER A 53 45.07 -15.51 39.52
C SER A 53 45.29 -16.35 38.26
N GLY A 54 45.94 -15.72 37.28
CA GLY A 54 46.42 -16.33 36.05
C GLY A 54 46.98 -15.32 35.06
N SER A 55 47.83 -14.40 35.53
CA SER A 55 48.58 -13.49 34.66
C SER A 55 49.73 -14.22 33.98
N SER A 56 49.83 -14.02 32.67
CA SER A 56 50.99 -14.11 31.76
C SER A 56 50.71 -15.06 30.58
N TYR A 57 51.09 -14.61 29.38
CA TYR A 57 51.10 -15.33 28.10
C TYR A 57 50.04 -15.02 27.02
N VAL A 58 49.38 -13.85 26.97
CA VAL A 58 48.72 -13.43 25.71
C VAL A 58 48.66 -11.89 25.55
N GLU A 59 49.79 -11.21 25.43
CA GLU A 59 49.77 -9.76 25.13
C GLU A 59 50.84 -9.29 24.13
N GLN A 60 51.27 -10.17 23.22
CA GLN A 60 52.25 -9.81 22.17
C GLN A 60 51.89 -10.36 20.78
N ASN A 61 50.70 -10.03 20.27
CA ASN A 61 50.40 -10.19 18.83
C ASN A 61 49.39 -9.17 18.29
N LEU A 62 49.33 -7.97 18.88
CA LEU A 62 48.38 -6.91 18.51
C LEU A 62 48.87 -5.96 17.39
N GLU A 63 50.02 -6.17 16.77
CA GLU A 63 50.55 -5.28 15.72
C GLU A 63 50.77 -5.93 14.34
N GLY A 64 50.47 -7.23 14.17
CA GLY A 64 50.70 -7.95 12.90
C GLY A 64 49.45 -8.25 12.07
N ALA A 65 48.24 -8.11 12.62
CA ALA A 65 46.98 -8.49 11.95
C ALA A 65 46.22 -7.30 11.31
N ALA A 66 46.67 -6.06 11.54
CA ALA A 66 45.98 -4.85 11.08
C ALA A 66 46.36 -4.38 9.66
N LEU A 67 47.29 -5.07 8.97
CA LEU A 67 47.82 -4.68 7.66
C LEU A 67 47.55 -5.70 6.53
N ALA A 68 46.67 -6.69 6.75
CA ALA A 68 46.34 -7.73 5.76
C ALA A 68 44.84 -7.82 5.42
N LEU A 69 44.08 -6.73 5.60
CA LEU A 69 42.64 -6.67 5.26
C LEU A 69 42.28 -5.54 4.28
N SER A 70 43.24 -4.93 3.59
CA SER A 70 42.97 -3.81 2.66
C SER A 70 42.91 -4.18 1.17
N GLU A 71 42.85 -5.46 0.83
CA GLU A 71 42.62 -5.90 -0.56
C GLU A 71 41.39 -6.82 -0.62
N GLY A 72 40.24 -6.25 -0.28
CA GLY A 72 38.93 -6.81 -0.61
C GLY A 72 38.39 -6.05 -1.81
N SER A 73 38.38 -6.72 -2.97
CA SER A 73 37.65 -6.32 -4.17
C SER A 73 36.26 -5.75 -3.81
N GLU A 74 35.97 -4.53 -4.24
CA GLU A 74 34.59 -4.03 -4.30
C GLU A 74 33.80 -4.92 -5.26
N SER A 75 33.20 -5.97 -4.70
CA SER A 75 32.12 -6.70 -5.34
C SER A 75 31.00 -5.70 -5.63
N PRO A 76 30.39 -5.68 -6.83
CA PRO A 76 29.24 -4.82 -7.06
C PRO A 76 28.19 -5.18 -6.01
N GLU A 77 27.73 -4.21 -5.21
CA GLU A 77 26.64 -4.42 -4.26
C GLU A 77 25.49 -5.11 -5.00
N GLU A 78 25.30 -6.41 -4.78
CA GLU A 78 24.14 -7.14 -5.27
C GLU A 78 22.93 -6.46 -4.63
N ARG A 79 22.22 -5.65 -5.42
CA ARG A 79 20.97 -5.04 -4.97
C ARG A 79 20.10 -6.20 -4.47
N PRO A 80 19.63 -6.17 -3.21
CA PRO A 80 18.81 -7.25 -2.70
C PRO A 80 17.64 -7.45 -3.65
N ILE A 81 17.39 -8.69 -4.08
CA ILE A 81 16.31 -9.03 -5.01
C ILE A 81 15.00 -8.59 -4.33
N ARG A 82 14.43 -7.48 -4.80
CA ARG A 82 13.15 -6.97 -4.31
C ARG A 82 12.06 -7.64 -5.11
N GLN A 83 11.11 -8.26 -4.42
CA GLN A 83 9.94 -8.81 -5.08
C GLN A 83 9.14 -7.66 -5.68
N ARG A 84 8.89 -7.72 -6.99
CA ARG A 84 8.04 -6.74 -7.67
C ARG A 84 6.58 -7.00 -7.35
N LEU A 85 5.86 -5.92 -7.03
CA LEU A 85 4.47 -5.95 -6.61
C LEU A 85 3.66 -4.94 -7.43
N LEU A 86 2.69 -5.43 -8.20
CA LEU A 86 1.73 -4.60 -8.93
C LEU A 86 0.48 -4.46 -8.08
N VAL A 87 0.30 -3.28 -7.49
CA VAL A 87 -0.86 -2.95 -6.66
C VAL A 87 -1.92 -2.35 -7.56
N VAL A 88 -3.03 -3.06 -7.74
CA VAL A 88 -4.10 -2.65 -8.65
C VAL A 88 -5.31 -2.21 -7.84
N ALA A 89 -5.67 -0.94 -7.94
CA ALA A 89 -6.79 -0.36 -7.21
C ALA A 89 -7.60 0.55 -8.13
N ASN A 90 -8.89 0.69 -7.88
CA ASN A 90 -9.75 1.55 -8.71
C ASN A 90 -9.23 2.99 -8.80
N ARG A 91 -8.70 3.56 -7.71
CA ARG A 91 -8.15 4.91 -7.69
C ARG A 91 -6.66 4.88 -7.40
N LEU A 92 -5.89 5.63 -8.18
CA LEU A 92 -4.49 5.90 -7.85
C LEU A 92 -4.39 6.75 -6.57
N PRO A 93 -3.29 6.62 -5.81
CA PRO A 93 -3.05 7.39 -4.59
C PRO A 93 -2.58 8.82 -4.87
N VAL A 94 -3.11 9.43 -5.93
CA VAL A 94 -2.72 10.76 -6.40
C VAL A 94 -3.96 11.52 -6.85
N SER A 95 -3.92 12.82 -6.64
CA SER A 95 -4.87 13.78 -7.20
C SER A 95 -4.19 14.50 -8.36
N ALA A 96 -4.71 14.28 -9.56
CA ALA A 96 -4.20 14.90 -10.78
C ALA A 96 -5.03 16.13 -11.16
N VAL A 97 -4.37 17.26 -11.37
CA VAL A 97 -4.99 18.51 -11.82
C VAL A 97 -4.29 19.00 -13.09
N ARG A 98 -5.04 19.10 -14.18
CA ARG A 98 -4.52 19.61 -15.45
C ARG A 98 -4.24 21.12 -15.34
N ARG A 99 -3.03 21.55 -15.68
CA ARG A 99 -2.58 22.96 -15.64
C ARG A 99 -2.41 23.58 -17.03
N GLY A 100 -2.29 22.75 -18.07
CA GLY A 100 -2.16 23.14 -19.48
C GLY A 100 -2.49 21.97 -20.41
N GLU A 101 -2.20 22.09 -21.71
CA GLU A 101 -2.41 21.00 -22.67
C GLU A 101 -1.56 19.77 -22.34
N ASP A 102 -0.31 19.97 -21.94
CA ASP A 102 0.70 18.94 -21.68
C ASP A 102 1.23 18.96 -20.24
N SER A 103 0.55 19.65 -19.32
CA SER A 103 1.04 19.87 -17.96
C SER A 103 0.06 19.40 -16.89
N TRP A 104 0.56 18.58 -15.98
CA TRP A 104 -0.18 17.99 -14.86
C TRP A 104 0.47 18.30 -13.52
N SER A 105 -0.35 18.72 -12.56
CA SER A 105 0.03 18.86 -11.16
C SER A 105 -0.45 17.62 -10.40
N LEU A 106 0.46 16.91 -9.74
CA LEU A 106 0.16 15.67 -9.03
C LEU A 106 0.45 15.81 -7.53
N GLU A 107 -0.59 15.61 -6.71
CA GLU A 107 -0.47 15.57 -5.26
C GLU A 107 -0.73 14.16 -4.73
N ILE A 108 0.18 13.60 -3.94
CA ILE A 108 -0.01 12.27 -3.35
C ILE A 108 -1.07 12.37 -2.26
N SER A 109 -2.10 11.56 -2.38
CA SER A 109 -3.15 11.46 -1.38
C SER A 109 -2.70 10.55 -0.24
N ALA A 110 -2.80 11.04 0.99
CA ALA A 110 -2.50 10.23 2.17
C ALA A 110 -3.60 9.16 2.36
N GLY A 111 -3.19 7.90 2.46
CA GLY A 111 -4.10 6.77 2.69
C GLY A 111 -3.43 5.65 3.49
N GLY A 112 -4.24 4.79 4.13
CA GLY A 112 -3.73 3.68 4.94
C GLY A 112 -2.90 2.68 4.13
N LEU A 113 -3.39 2.29 2.96
CA LEU A 113 -2.68 1.39 2.03
C LEU A 113 -1.38 2.02 1.51
N VAL A 114 -1.41 3.30 1.16
CA VAL A 114 -0.24 4.06 0.71
C VAL A 114 0.84 4.10 1.79
N SER A 115 0.44 4.41 3.03
CA SER A 115 1.36 4.49 4.17
C SER A 115 1.98 3.14 4.52
N ALA A 116 1.20 2.06 4.40
CA ALA A 116 1.68 0.71 4.62
C ALA A 116 2.73 0.32 3.57
N LEU A 117 2.44 0.52 2.29
CA LEU A 117 3.33 0.12 1.20
C LEU A 117 4.60 0.96 1.09
N LEU A 118 4.54 2.25 1.41
CA LEU A 118 5.75 3.09 1.48
C LEU A 118 6.71 2.66 2.60
N GLY A 119 6.22 1.94 3.61
CA GLY A 119 7.01 1.47 4.75
C GLY A 119 7.80 0.19 4.50
N VAL A 120 7.46 -0.58 3.46
CA VAL A 120 8.05 -1.90 3.18
C VAL A 120 9.13 -1.75 2.11
N LYS A 121 10.37 -2.12 2.44
CA LYS A 121 11.54 -1.94 1.55
C LYS A 121 11.85 -3.18 0.70
N GLU A 122 11.21 -4.29 1.05
CA GLU A 122 11.36 -5.62 0.47
C GLU A 122 10.66 -5.74 -0.89
N PHE A 123 9.68 -4.87 -1.15
CA PHE A 123 8.93 -4.85 -2.41
C PHE A 123 9.25 -3.62 -3.26
N GLU A 124 9.35 -3.82 -4.57
CA GLU A 124 9.25 -2.73 -5.54
C GLU A 124 7.78 -2.61 -5.97
N ALA A 125 7.02 -1.77 -5.26
CA ALA A 125 5.61 -1.56 -5.54
C ALA A 125 5.39 -0.54 -6.67
N ARG A 126 4.55 -0.92 -7.64
CA ARG A 126 3.98 -0.02 -8.65
C ARG A 126 2.46 -0.04 -8.55
N TRP A 127 1.84 1.11 -8.75
CA TRP A 127 0.40 1.30 -8.61
C TRP A 127 -0.26 1.40 -9.97
N ILE A 128 -1.29 0.59 -10.20
CA ILE A 128 -2.11 0.64 -11.42
C ILE A 128 -3.52 1.05 -11.03
N GLY A 129 -4.07 2.08 -11.66
CA GLY A 129 -5.42 2.53 -11.36
C GLY A 129 -5.90 3.73 -12.14
N TRP A 130 -7.18 4.08 -11.97
CA TRP A 130 -7.74 5.29 -12.58
C TRP A 130 -7.27 6.55 -11.83
N ALA A 131 -6.75 7.51 -12.59
CA ALA A 131 -6.23 8.78 -12.07
C ALA A 131 -7.34 9.73 -11.54
N GLY A 132 -8.60 9.37 -11.76
CA GLY A 132 -9.73 10.12 -11.25
C GLY A 132 -10.19 11.29 -12.09
N VAL A 133 -9.62 11.44 -13.27
CA VAL A 133 -9.89 12.49 -14.25
C VAL A 133 -10.15 11.83 -15.60
N ASN A 134 -11.06 12.41 -16.38
CA ASN A 134 -11.23 12.04 -17.78
C ASN A 134 -10.21 12.84 -18.61
N VAL A 135 -9.49 12.15 -19.49
CA VAL A 135 -8.48 12.74 -20.38
C VAL A 135 -8.72 12.20 -21.78
N PRO A 136 -9.53 12.89 -22.61
CA PRO A 136 -9.95 12.36 -23.90
C PRO A 136 -8.86 12.48 -24.99
N ASP A 137 -7.89 13.37 -24.80
CA ASP A 137 -6.83 13.63 -25.77
C ASP A 137 -5.54 12.86 -25.46
N GLU A 138 -4.92 12.31 -26.50
CA GLU A 138 -3.71 11.48 -26.41
C GLU A 138 -2.51 12.27 -25.83
N VAL A 139 -2.38 13.55 -26.18
CA VAL A 139 -1.34 14.44 -25.65
C VAL A 139 -1.43 14.54 -24.13
N GLY A 140 -2.63 14.79 -23.61
CA GLY A 140 -2.89 14.83 -22.17
C GLY A 140 -2.67 13.49 -21.48
N GLN A 141 -3.03 12.37 -22.13
CA GLN A 141 -2.79 11.02 -21.60
C GLN A 141 -1.30 10.70 -21.49
N ASN A 142 -0.51 11.02 -22.52
CA ASN A 142 0.93 10.82 -22.52
C ASN A 142 1.61 11.68 -21.44
N ALA A 143 1.27 12.97 -21.37
CA ALA A 143 1.80 13.86 -20.34
C ALA A 143 1.43 13.41 -18.92
N LEU A 144 0.21 12.88 -18.72
CA LEU A 144 -0.20 12.35 -17.42
C LEU A 144 0.57 11.08 -17.05
N THR A 145 0.75 10.18 -18.02
CA THR A 145 1.50 8.92 -17.84
C THR A 145 2.93 9.21 -17.42
N GLU A 146 3.61 10.15 -18.08
CA GLU A 146 4.97 10.58 -17.73
C GLU A 146 5.03 11.14 -16.30
N ALA A 147 4.14 12.05 -15.94
CA ALA A 147 4.10 12.63 -14.61
C ALA A 147 3.82 11.57 -13.51
N LEU A 148 2.97 10.58 -13.80
CA LEU A 148 2.65 9.49 -12.88
C LEU A 148 3.79 8.47 -12.73
N ALA A 149 4.57 8.25 -13.79
CA ALA A 149 5.70 7.32 -13.77
C ALA A 149 6.75 7.71 -12.71
N GLU A 150 6.99 9.01 -12.50
CA GLU A 150 7.87 9.51 -11.43
C GLU A 150 7.42 9.07 -10.03
N LYS A 151 6.12 8.81 -9.86
CA LYS A 151 5.49 8.36 -8.61
C LYS A 151 5.20 6.86 -8.59
N ARG A 152 5.75 6.10 -9.56
CA ARG A 152 5.50 4.66 -9.76
C ARG A 152 4.01 4.34 -9.90
N CYS A 153 3.27 5.27 -10.48
CA CYS A 153 1.86 5.11 -10.78
C CYS A 153 1.68 4.94 -12.29
N ILE A 154 0.76 4.07 -12.66
CA ILE A 154 0.43 3.70 -14.03
C ILE A 154 -1.07 3.95 -14.19
N PRO A 155 -1.47 4.89 -15.06
CA PRO A 155 -2.88 5.23 -15.24
C PRO A 155 -3.61 4.16 -16.04
N VAL A 156 -4.84 3.87 -15.61
CA VAL A 156 -5.88 3.28 -16.46
C VAL A 156 -6.83 4.39 -16.88
N PHE A 157 -6.90 4.67 -18.17
CA PHE A 157 -7.78 5.69 -18.71
C PHE A 157 -9.18 5.12 -18.91
N LEU A 158 -10.17 5.73 -18.27
CA LEU A 158 -11.57 5.35 -18.39
C LEU A 158 -12.34 6.55 -18.97
N ASP A 159 -13.14 6.29 -20.01
CA ASP A 159 -14.06 7.28 -20.55
C ASP A 159 -15.23 7.57 -19.58
N GLU A 160 -15.88 8.71 -19.76
CA GLU A 160 -16.96 9.17 -18.87
C GLU A 160 -18.13 8.19 -18.80
N GLU A 161 -18.51 7.58 -19.92
CA GLU A 161 -19.61 6.62 -19.96
C GLU A 161 -19.26 5.34 -19.19
N THR A 162 -18.04 4.87 -19.34
CA THR A 162 -17.51 3.72 -18.59
C THR A 162 -17.51 4.07 -17.11
N VAL A 163 -16.97 5.22 -16.68
CA VAL A 163 -17.03 5.65 -15.26
C VAL A 163 -18.48 5.72 -14.76
N HIS A 164 -19.41 6.24 -15.56
CA HIS A 164 -20.81 6.33 -15.18
C HIS A 164 -21.44 4.94 -14.96
N GLN A 165 -21.28 4.02 -15.91
CA GLN A 165 -21.91 2.69 -15.85
C GLN A 165 -21.19 1.74 -14.87
N TYR A 166 -19.86 1.75 -14.85
CA TYR A 166 -19.04 0.89 -14.01
C TYR A 166 -18.95 1.42 -12.57
N TYR A 167 -18.38 2.61 -12.37
CA TYR A 167 -18.04 3.09 -11.04
C TYR A 167 -19.28 3.57 -10.29
N ASN A 168 -20.06 4.45 -10.92
CA ASN A 168 -21.27 4.97 -10.27
C ASN A 168 -22.42 3.95 -10.34
N GLY A 169 -22.65 3.35 -11.50
CA GLY A 169 -23.72 2.38 -11.72
C GLY A 169 -23.50 1.07 -10.97
N TYR A 170 -22.56 0.24 -11.44
CA TYR A 170 -22.40 -1.11 -10.90
C TYR A 170 -21.75 -1.12 -9.51
N CYS A 171 -20.60 -0.47 -9.35
CA CYS A 171 -19.86 -0.50 -8.10
C CYS A 171 -20.62 0.20 -6.97
N ASN A 172 -21.02 1.46 -7.15
CA ASN A 172 -21.61 2.25 -6.08
C ASN A 172 -23.12 2.05 -5.89
N ASN A 173 -23.90 1.77 -6.96
CA ASN A 173 -25.36 1.58 -6.80
C ASN A 173 -25.78 0.12 -6.63
N ILE A 174 -24.91 -0.86 -6.92
CA ILE A 174 -25.25 -2.29 -6.79
C ILE A 174 -24.34 -2.98 -5.77
N LEU A 175 -23.03 -3.04 -6.02
CA LEU A 175 -22.11 -3.81 -5.18
C LEU A 175 -22.00 -3.22 -3.78
N TRP A 176 -21.86 -1.90 -3.67
CA TRP A 176 -21.71 -1.24 -2.37
C TRP A 176 -22.94 -1.45 -1.46
N PRO A 177 -24.20 -1.19 -1.90
CA PRO A 177 -25.39 -1.52 -1.11
C PRO A 177 -25.45 -3.00 -0.74
N LEU A 178 -25.13 -3.89 -1.68
CA LEU A 178 -25.15 -5.33 -1.48
C LEU A 178 -24.19 -5.78 -0.36
N PHE A 179 -22.95 -5.27 -0.36
CA PHE A 179 -21.98 -5.59 0.71
C PHE A 179 -22.32 -4.98 2.06
N HIS A 180 -23.14 -3.91 2.08
CA HIS A 180 -23.57 -3.24 3.30
C HIS A 180 -24.99 -3.63 3.74
N TYR A 181 -25.58 -4.68 3.16
CA TYR A 181 -26.94 -5.16 3.51
C TYR A 181 -28.03 -4.10 3.32
N LEU A 182 -27.80 -3.17 2.41
CA LEU A 182 -28.80 -2.20 2.00
C LEU A 182 -29.63 -2.79 0.87
N GLY A 183 -30.94 -2.54 0.91
CA GLY A 183 -31.83 -2.95 -0.18
C GLY A 183 -31.40 -2.30 -1.49
N LEU A 184 -31.46 -3.06 -2.59
CA LEU A 184 -31.21 -2.52 -3.93
C LEU A 184 -32.31 -1.50 -4.29
N PRO A 185 -31.99 -0.48 -5.12
CA PRO A 185 -32.97 0.48 -5.60
C PRO A 185 -34.19 -0.24 -6.22
N GLN A 186 -35.39 0.04 -5.69
CA GLN A 186 -36.65 -0.47 -6.24
C GLN A 186 -37.18 0.47 -7.33
N GLU A 187 -36.51 0.48 -8.48
CA GLU A 187 -37.04 1.12 -9.70
C GLU A 187 -37.73 0.08 -10.60
N ASP A 188 -38.52 0.55 -11.58
CA ASP A 188 -39.28 -0.25 -12.54
C ASP A 188 -38.51 -1.48 -13.03
N ARG A 189 -38.98 -2.68 -12.65
CA ARG A 189 -38.23 -3.95 -12.82
C ARG A 189 -37.62 -4.16 -14.22
N LEU A 190 -38.28 -3.72 -15.28
CA LEU A 190 -37.81 -3.86 -16.67
C LEU A 190 -36.73 -2.84 -17.06
N ALA A 191 -36.81 -1.60 -16.53
CA ALA A 191 -35.76 -0.60 -16.71
C ALA A 191 -34.53 -0.97 -15.87
N THR A 192 -34.76 -1.42 -14.63
CA THR A 192 -33.74 -1.93 -13.71
C THR A 192 -32.98 -3.12 -14.28
N THR A 193 -33.65 -4.07 -14.94
CA THR A 193 -32.98 -5.25 -15.53
C THR A 193 -32.08 -4.88 -16.72
N ARG A 194 -32.53 -4.01 -17.62
CA ARG A 194 -31.71 -3.57 -18.77
C ARG A 194 -30.52 -2.74 -18.31
N SER A 195 -30.74 -1.83 -17.36
CA SER A 195 -29.70 -1.03 -16.72
C SER A 195 -28.65 -1.91 -16.02
N PHE A 196 -29.09 -2.95 -15.29
CA PHE A 196 -28.19 -3.90 -14.63
C PHE A 196 -27.28 -4.65 -15.62
N GLN A 197 -27.83 -5.11 -16.75
CA GLN A 197 -27.05 -5.82 -17.76
C GLN A 197 -25.99 -4.91 -18.40
N SER A 198 -26.34 -3.67 -18.76
CA SER A 198 -25.37 -2.69 -19.28
C SER A 198 -24.31 -2.32 -18.25
N GLN A 199 -24.70 -2.10 -17.00
CA GLN A 199 -23.78 -1.79 -15.91
C GLN A 199 -22.82 -2.95 -15.63
N PHE A 200 -23.31 -4.19 -15.64
CA PHE A 200 -22.46 -5.37 -15.50
C PHE A 200 -21.52 -5.56 -16.71
N ALA A 201 -21.99 -5.28 -17.92
CA ALA A 201 -21.15 -5.29 -19.11
C ALA A 201 -20.03 -4.23 -19.01
N ALA A 202 -20.36 -3.02 -18.56
CA ALA A 202 -19.37 -1.97 -18.29
C ALA A 202 -18.40 -2.37 -17.18
N TYR A 203 -18.87 -3.05 -16.13
CA TYR A 203 -18.02 -3.58 -15.06
C TYR A 203 -16.99 -4.58 -15.57
N LYS A 204 -17.40 -5.51 -16.43
CA LYS A 204 -16.47 -6.44 -17.10
C LYS A 204 -15.52 -5.71 -18.05
N LYS A 205 -16.02 -4.76 -18.85
CA LYS A 205 -15.20 -3.94 -19.75
C LYS A 205 -14.12 -3.19 -18.98
N ALA A 206 -14.48 -2.52 -17.89
CA ALA A 206 -13.52 -1.82 -17.04
C ALA A 206 -12.48 -2.79 -16.47
N ASN A 207 -12.90 -3.92 -15.89
CA ASN A 207 -11.96 -4.93 -15.37
C ASN A 207 -11.01 -5.47 -16.45
N GLN A 208 -11.48 -5.61 -17.70
CA GLN A 208 -10.63 -5.97 -18.83
C GLN A 208 -9.62 -4.88 -19.14
N MET A 209 -10.01 -3.61 -19.18
CA MET A 209 -9.08 -2.49 -19.39
C MET A 209 -7.99 -2.42 -18.31
N PHE A 210 -8.36 -2.71 -17.05
CA PHE A 210 -7.36 -2.86 -15.99
C PHE A 210 -6.44 -4.06 -16.22
N ALA A 211 -6.98 -5.20 -16.68
CA ALA A 211 -6.19 -6.38 -17.00
C ALA A 211 -5.20 -6.09 -18.12
N ASP A 212 -5.62 -5.42 -19.18
CA ASP A 212 -4.77 -5.07 -20.33
C ASP A 212 -3.55 -4.25 -19.86
N VAL A 213 -3.77 -3.20 -19.06
CA VAL A 213 -2.69 -2.38 -18.50
C VAL A 213 -1.80 -3.17 -17.53
N VAL A 214 -2.37 -4.08 -16.73
CA VAL A 214 -1.56 -4.96 -15.87
C VAL A 214 -0.65 -5.85 -16.71
N LEU A 215 -1.16 -6.44 -17.79
CA LEU A 215 -0.41 -7.34 -18.65
C LEU A 215 0.70 -6.63 -19.43
N GLU A 216 0.50 -5.35 -19.79
CA GLU A 216 1.55 -4.52 -20.41
C GLU A 216 2.76 -4.29 -19.50
N HIS A 217 2.55 -4.28 -18.18
CA HIS A 217 3.59 -4.00 -17.19
C HIS A 217 4.04 -5.22 -16.39
N TYR A 218 3.40 -6.37 -16.59
CA TYR A 218 3.69 -7.60 -15.88
C TYR A 218 4.99 -8.24 -16.36
N GLU A 219 5.83 -8.63 -15.41
CA GLU A 219 6.98 -9.50 -15.65
C GLU A 219 6.80 -10.84 -14.93
N GLU A 220 7.39 -11.91 -15.49
CA GLU A 220 7.28 -13.24 -14.90
C GLU A 220 7.82 -13.24 -13.47
N GLY A 221 7.02 -13.77 -12.54
CA GLY A 221 7.32 -13.77 -11.12
C GLY A 221 6.78 -12.57 -10.33
N ASP A 222 6.28 -11.53 -10.99
CA ASP A 222 5.58 -10.41 -10.34
C ASP A 222 4.36 -10.92 -9.55
N VAL A 223 4.07 -10.26 -8.43
CA VAL A 223 2.84 -10.47 -7.66
C VAL A 223 1.86 -9.36 -8.03
N VAL A 224 0.67 -9.74 -8.46
CA VAL A 224 -0.44 -8.80 -8.69
C VAL A 224 -1.37 -8.82 -7.50
N TRP A 225 -1.61 -7.66 -6.90
CA TRP A 225 -2.49 -7.52 -5.75
C TRP A 225 -3.65 -6.57 -6.07
N CYS A 226 -4.82 -7.17 -6.30
CA CYS A 226 -6.03 -6.48 -6.68
C CYS A 226 -6.80 -6.02 -5.43
N HIS A 227 -7.27 -4.77 -5.42
CA HIS A 227 -7.95 -4.18 -4.29
C HIS A 227 -9.41 -3.81 -4.59
N ASP A 228 -10.24 -4.16 -3.61
CA ASP A 228 -11.63 -3.78 -3.45
C ASP A 228 -12.62 -4.45 -4.41
N TYR A 229 -13.92 -4.26 -4.13
CA TYR A 229 -15.00 -4.83 -4.93
C TYR A 229 -15.05 -4.32 -6.38
N HIS A 230 -14.43 -3.18 -6.64
CA HIS A 230 -14.27 -2.59 -7.97
C HIS A 230 -13.58 -3.54 -8.96
N LEU A 231 -12.71 -4.42 -8.47
CA LEU A 231 -11.81 -5.24 -9.28
C LEU A 231 -11.94 -6.74 -8.96
N MET A 232 -13.14 -7.22 -8.63
CA MET A 232 -13.38 -8.65 -8.34
C MET A 232 -13.26 -9.53 -9.58
N PHE A 233 -13.46 -8.97 -10.77
CA PHE A 233 -13.40 -9.73 -12.02
C PHE A 233 -11.97 -9.81 -12.57
N LEU A 234 -11.11 -8.85 -12.20
CA LEU A 234 -9.73 -8.74 -12.65
C LEU A 234 -8.90 -10.02 -12.41
N PRO A 235 -8.93 -10.69 -11.24
CA PRO A 235 -8.17 -11.92 -11.05
C PRO A 235 -8.49 -13.00 -12.07
N LYS A 236 -9.76 -13.13 -12.46
CA LYS A 236 -10.18 -14.07 -13.49
C LYS A 236 -9.57 -13.70 -14.85
N CYS A 237 -9.67 -12.43 -15.27
CA CYS A 237 -9.08 -11.95 -16.52
C CYS A 237 -7.58 -12.25 -16.61
N LEU A 238 -6.83 -12.05 -15.51
CA LEU A 238 -5.39 -12.30 -15.47
C LEU A 238 -5.06 -13.79 -15.53
N LYS A 239 -5.81 -14.63 -14.80
CA LYS A 239 -5.60 -16.08 -14.80
C LYS A 239 -5.98 -16.75 -16.12
N GLU A 240 -6.91 -16.17 -16.88
CA GLU A 240 -7.22 -16.61 -18.25
C GLU A 240 -6.05 -16.35 -19.22
N TYR A 241 -5.26 -15.31 -18.99
CA TYR A 241 -4.04 -15.04 -19.76
C TYR A 241 -2.88 -15.98 -19.35
N ASN A 242 -2.63 -16.11 -18.04
CA ASN A 242 -1.62 -17.02 -17.51
C ASN A 242 -2.06 -17.58 -16.14
N SER A 243 -2.31 -18.89 -16.09
CA SER A 243 -2.76 -19.59 -14.89
C SER A 243 -1.76 -19.54 -13.73
N GLU A 244 -0.47 -19.40 -14.03
CA GLU A 244 0.62 -19.40 -13.06
C GLU A 244 0.89 -18.03 -12.44
N MET A 245 0.22 -16.96 -12.90
CA MET A 245 0.38 -15.63 -12.32
C MET A 245 0.03 -15.62 -10.83
N LYS A 246 0.88 -15.00 -10.02
CA LYS A 246 0.62 -14.82 -8.59
C LYS A 246 -0.37 -13.66 -8.41
N VAL A 247 -1.65 -13.97 -8.26
CA VAL A 247 -2.72 -12.96 -8.12
C VAL A 247 -3.40 -13.11 -6.76
N GLY A 248 -3.36 -12.04 -5.97
CA GLY A 248 -4.13 -11.90 -4.73
C GLY A 248 -5.26 -10.88 -4.90
N TRP A 249 -6.34 -11.04 -4.15
CA TRP A 249 -7.42 -10.05 -4.10
C TRP A 249 -7.82 -9.76 -2.64
N PHE A 250 -8.01 -8.48 -2.32
CA PHE A 250 -8.37 -8.01 -0.99
C PHE A 250 -9.61 -7.12 -1.02
N LEU A 251 -10.60 -7.41 -0.19
CA LEU A 251 -11.84 -6.63 -0.07
C LEU A 251 -11.79 -5.69 1.14
N HIS A 252 -11.99 -4.38 0.92
CA HIS A 252 -11.94 -3.39 2.00
C HIS A 252 -13.26 -3.24 2.77
N THR A 253 -14.38 -3.62 2.15
CA THR A 253 -15.72 -3.50 2.75
C THR A 253 -16.08 -4.73 3.59
N PRO A 254 -17.00 -4.61 4.57
CA PRO A 254 -17.49 -5.75 5.34
C PRO A 254 -17.99 -6.89 4.44
N SER A 255 -17.62 -8.12 4.78
CA SER A 255 -17.82 -9.30 3.92
C SER A 255 -18.79 -10.33 4.50
N HIS A 256 -19.80 -9.90 5.28
CA HIS A 256 -20.72 -10.86 5.90
C HIS A 256 -21.49 -11.70 4.86
N LEU A 257 -21.71 -11.18 3.63
CA LEU A 257 -22.46 -11.85 2.56
C LEU A 257 -21.67 -12.97 1.86
N LEU A 258 -20.35 -12.81 1.73
CA LEU A 258 -19.49 -13.85 1.15
C LEU A 258 -19.49 -15.11 2.02
N LYS A 259 -19.57 -14.95 3.34
CA LYS A 259 -19.64 -16.07 4.28
C LYS A 259 -20.97 -16.84 4.20
N SER A 260 -22.08 -16.20 3.84
CA SER A 260 -23.41 -16.83 3.85
C SER A 260 -23.85 -17.42 2.51
N THR A 261 -23.25 -17.02 1.39
CA THR A 261 -23.71 -17.39 0.04
C THR A 261 -22.93 -18.53 -0.61
N GLY A 262 -21.90 -19.07 0.05
CA GLY A 262 -21.06 -20.12 -0.55
C GLY A 262 -20.22 -19.65 -1.75
N LEU A 263 -20.21 -18.35 -2.06
CA LEU A 263 -19.32 -17.76 -3.09
C LEU A 263 -17.83 -17.83 -2.73
N CYS A 264 -17.48 -18.37 -1.56
CA CYS A 264 -16.12 -18.66 -1.13
C CYS A 264 -15.42 -19.80 -1.90
N HIS A 265 -16.11 -20.48 -2.83
CA HIS A 265 -15.48 -21.39 -3.80
C HIS A 265 -15.11 -20.67 -5.09
N LEU A 266 -14.35 -19.57 -4.97
CA LEU A 266 -13.39 -19.25 -6.02
C LEU A 266 -12.32 -20.35 -5.93
N ASP A 267 -12.11 -21.07 -7.04
CA ASP A 267 -11.19 -22.20 -7.17
C ASP A 267 -9.86 -21.99 -6.42
N GLN A 268 -9.19 -23.09 -6.04
CA GLN A 268 -7.97 -23.19 -5.23
C GLN A 268 -6.76 -22.29 -5.63
N ASN A 269 -6.91 -21.42 -6.63
CA ASN A 269 -5.93 -20.46 -7.14
C ASN A 269 -6.21 -19.00 -6.76
N TYR A 270 -7.26 -18.69 -6.00
CA TYR A 270 -7.59 -17.33 -5.56
C TYR A 270 -7.39 -17.17 -4.05
N TYR A 271 -6.35 -16.45 -3.63
CA TYR A 271 -6.22 -16.02 -2.25
C TYR A 271 -7.07 -14.77 -2.02
N ALA A 272 -8.31 -14.97 -1.54
CA ALA A 272 -9.07 -13.91 -0.90
C ALA A 272 -8.52 -13.73 0.52
N LEU A 273 -7.73 -12.67 0.73
CA LEU A 273 -7.29 -12.29 2.07
C LEU A 273 -8.35 -11.35 2.66
N PHE A 274 -8.88 -11.72 3.83
CA PHE A 274 -9.74 -10.88 4.67
C PHE A 274 -8.90 -10.09 5.68
#